data_AF-A0A7V0VDG2-F1
#
_entry.id   AF-A0A7V0VDG2-F1
#
_cell.length_a   1.000
_cell.length_b   1.000
_cell.length_c   1.000
_cell.angle_alpha   90.00
_cell.angle_beta   90.00
_cell.angle_gamma   90.00
#
_symmetry.space_group_name_H-M   'P 1'
#
loop_
_entity.id
_entity.type
_entity.pdbx_description
1 polymer ?
#
loop_
_entity_poly.entity_id
_entity_poly.type
_entity_poly.pdbx_seq_one_letter_code
_entity_poly.pdbx_strand_id
1 'polypeptide(L)'
;MPYQNISAELKPDDKNEIISLIQQLTQKMSFLINLTPEERSNLPKMGDKSIPFVEKTLELAVTNPQLVPPFVNVEELRKDFSLAMDLRDILIMVKQLYEKLDDTTLAAGSEAYVSALSFYNSAKNASKMNVPGTDAVVNELSKRFVGQGKSPQPNPQ
;
A
#
# COMPACT_ATOMS: atom_id res chain seq x y z
N MET A 1 0.96 -20.74 -10.81
CA MET A 1 1.32 -19.43 -10.24
C MET A 1 2.69 -19.04 -10.78
N PRO A 2 2.91 -17.81 -11.27
CA PRO A 2 4.20 -17.38 -11.82
C PRO A 2 5.27 -17.01 -10.77
N TYR A 3 4.97 -17.14 -9.47
CA TYR A 3 5.93 -16.95 -8.36
C TYR A 3 6.00 -18.21 -7.48
N GLN A 4 7.13 -18.39 -6.78
CA GLN A 4 7.33 -19.48 -5.83
C GLN A 4 6.56 -19.21 -4.53
N ASN A 5 5.92 -20.24 -3.97
CA ASN A 5 5.15 -20.12 -2.73
C ASN A 5 5.97 -19.53 -1.59
N ILE A 6 5.32 -18.69 -0.79
CA ILE A 6 5.93 -18.00 0.35
C ILE A 6 5.97 -18.95 1.55
N SER A 7 7.19 -19.29 1.97
CA SER A 7 7.45 -20.07 3.20
C SER A 7 8.29 -19.23 4.17
N ALA A 8 7.77 -18.05 4.52
CA ALA A 8 8.41 -17.12 5.45
C ALA A 8 7.57 -16.97 6.72
N GLU A 9 8.24 -16.75 7.84
CA GLU A 9 7.63 -16.44 9.13
C GLU A 9 8.22 -15.14 9.66
N LEU A 10 7.35 -14.22 10.10
CA LEU A 10 7.75 -12.99 10.77
C LEU A 10 7.64 -13.21 12.29
N LYS A 11 8.79 -13.23 12.98
CA LYS A 11 8.83 -13.42 14.42
C LYS A 11 8.14 -12.26 15.14
N PRO A 12 7.51 -12.50 16.31
CA PRO A 12 6.85 -11.44 17.07
C PRO A 12 7.76 -10.26 17.43
N ASP A 13 9.02 -10.54 17.80
CA ASP A 13 9.99 -9.50 18.16
C ASP A 13 10.35 -8.61 16.96
N ASP A 14 10.68 -9.23 15.82
CA ASP A 14 10.98 -8.52 14.57
C ASP A 14 9.78 -7.66 14.12
N LYS A 15 8.55 -8.18 14.25
CA LYS A 15 7.32 -7.43 13.95
C LYS A 15 7.19 -6.18 14.82
N ASN A 16 7.43 -6.32 16.13
CA ASN A 16 7.33 -5.20 17.06
C ASN A 16 8.42 -4.15 16.81
N GLU A 17 9.64 -4.60 16.49
CA GLU A 17 10.74 -3.71 16.13
C GLU A 17 10.44 -2.92 14.84
N ILE A 18 9.92 -3.57 13.80
CA ILE A 18 9.51 -2.89 12.56
C ILE A 18 8.45 -1.82 12.84
N ILE A 19 7.45 -2.11 13.68
CA ILE A 19 6.43 -1.13 14.07
C ILE A 19 7.05 0.06 14.81
N SER A 20 7.98 -0.21 15.74
CA SER A 20 8.71 0.85 16.45
C SER A 20 9.51 1.73 15.50
N LEU A 21 10.21 1.15 14.52
CA LEU A 21 10.97 1.89 13.52
C LEU A 21 10.06 2.79 12.67
N ILE A 22 8.88 2.31 12.27
CA ILE A 22 7.89 3.12 11.54
C ILE A 22 7.41 4.31 12.39
N GLN A 23 7.17 4.09 13.69
CA GLN A 23 6.83 5.18 14.60
C GLN A 23 7.97 6.20 14.75
N GLN A 24 9.21 5.74 14.89
CA GLN A 24 10.38 6.61 14.98
C GLN A 24 10.60 7.42 13.69
N LEU A 25 10.41 6.81 12.52
CA LEU A 25 10.44 7.51 11.22
C LEU A 25 9.38 8.63 11.20
N THR A 26 8.17 8.33 11.64
CA THR A 26 7.06 9.30 11.69
C THR A 26 7.38 10.45 12.65
N GLN A 27 7.97 10.16 13.81
CA GLN A 27 8.40 11.19 14.78
C GLN A 27 9.49 12.11 14.22
N LYS A 28 10.44 11.59 13.44
CA LYS A 28 11.47 12.41 12.77
C LYS A 28 10.88 13.32 11.69
N MET A 29 9.70 12.99 11.19
CA MET A 29 8.98 13.75 10.17
C MET A 29 7.66 14.30 10.73
N SER A 30 7.69 14.84 11.96
CA SER A 30 6.50 15.35 12.65
C SER A 30 5.80 16.52 11.95
N PHE A 31 6.42 17.08 10.90
CA PHE A 31 5.88 18.13 10.05
C PHE A 31 5.01 17.59 8.88
N LEU A 32 4.94 16.26 8.69
CA LEU A 32 4.10 15.68 7.65
C LEU A 32 2.62 15.93 7.93
N ILE A 33 1.88 16.18 6.86
CA ILE A 33 0.45 16.46 6.90
C ILE A 33 -0.32 15.49 5.99
N ASN A 34 -1.61 15.33 6.27
CA ASN A 34 -2.54 14.62 5.40
C ASN A 34 -3.40 15.65 4.68
N LEU A 35 -3.38 15.60 3.35
CA LEU A 35 -4.29 16.38 2.51
C LEU A 35 -5.59 15.61 2.31
N THR A 36 -6.71 16.31 2.40
CA THR A 36 -8.01 15.83 1.94
C THR A 36 -7.99 15.63 0.41
N PRO A 37 -8.93 14.82 -0.15
CA PRO A 37 -9.06 14.69 -1.59
C PRO A 37 -9.26 16.03 -2.31
N GLU A 38 -10.00 16.96 -1.70
CA GLU A 38 -10.27 18.29 -2.24
C GLU A 38 -9.01 19.16 -2.27
N GLU A 39 -8.28 19.27 -1.15
CA GLU A 39 -7.01 20.01 -1.09
C GLU A 39 -6.01 19.48 -2.13
N ARG A 40 -5.86 18.15 -2.21
CA ARG A 40 -4.96 17.52 -3.21
C ARG A 40 -5.36 17.84 -4.64
N SER A 41 -6.66 17.90 -4.94
CA SER A 41 -7.16 18.25 -6.26
C SER A 41 -6.82 19.70 -6.62
N ASN A 42 -7.06 20.62 -5.68
CA ASN A 42 -6.97 22.07 -5.92
C ASN A 42 -5.55 22.64 -5.88
N LEU A 43 -4.58 21.95 -5.25
CA LEU A 43 -3.20 22.42 -5.21
C LEU A 43 -2.53 22.41 -6.60
N PRO A 44 -1.78 23.48 -6.96
CA PRO A 44 -0.82 23.44 -8.06
C PRO A 44 0.21 22.33 -7.83
N LYS A 45 0.46 21.52 -8.85
CA LYS A 45 1.27 20.31 -8.72
C LYS A 45 2.66 20.56 -9.29
N MET A 46 3.68 20.38 -8.46
CA MET A 46 5.05 20.26 -8.94
C MET A 46 5.31 18.80 -9.35
N GLY A 47 5.30 18.55 -10.66
CA GLY A 47 5.67 17.27 -11.25
C GLY A 47 7.04 17.35 -11.92
N ASP A 48 7.43 16.27 -12.59
CA ASP A 48 8.79 16.11 -13.15
C ASP A 48 9.17 17.23 -14.14
N LYS A 49 8.18 17.77 -14.87
CA LYS A 49 8.39 18.87 -15.81
C LYS A 49 8.55 20.23 -15.14
N SER A 50 7.99 20.43 -13.95
CA SER A 50 8.06 21.72 -13.24
C SER A 50 9.22 21.80 -12.24
N ILE A 51 9.84 20.68 -11.85
CA ILE A 51 11.04 20.70 -11.00
C ILE A 51 12.16 21.56 -11.61
N PRO A 52 12.60 21.37 -12.88
CA PRO A 52 13.66 22.20 -13.45
C PRO A 52 13.28 23.67 -13.57
N PHE A 53 11.98 23.96 -13.74
CA PHE A 53 11.48 25.33 -13.77
C PHE A 53 11.62 26.00 -12.40
N VAL A 54 11.22 25.34 -11.31
CA VAL A 54 11.32 25.91 -9.95
C VAL A 54 12.77 26.08 -9.54
N GLU A 55 13.62 25.08 -9.82
CA GLU A 55 15.06 25.16 -9.56
C GLU A 55 15.70 26.35 -10.27
N LYS A 56 15.45 26.50 -11.57
CA LYS A 56 16.01 27.62 -12.34
C LYS A 56 15.43 28.96 -11.90
N THR A 57 14.15 29.00 -11.53
CA THR A 57 13.52 30.21 -10.98
C THR A 57 14.20 30.66 -9.69
N LEU A 58 14.52 29.72 -8.79
CA LEU A 58 15.24 30.02 -7.55
C LEU A 58 16.64 30.58 -7.84
N GLU A 59 17.39 29.98 -8.78
CA GLU A 59 18.70 30.48 -9.19
C GLU A 59 18.63 31.92 -9.74
N LEU A 60 17.66 32.19 -10.62
CA LEU A 60 17.46 33.50 -11.22
C LEU A 60 16.96 34.54 -10.22
N ALA A 61 16.11 34.16 -9.27
CA ALA A 61 15.63 35.05 -8.21
C ALA A 61 16.76 35.50 -7.27
N VAL A 62 17.70 34.60 -6.95
CA VAL A 62 18.88 34.91 -6.11
C VAL A 62 19.84 35.85 -6.84
N THR A 63 20.07 35.62 -8.13
CA THR A 63 21.00 36.41 -8.94
C THR A 63 20.42 37.74 -9.41
N ASN A 64 19.10 37.88 -9.44
CA ASN A 64 18.39 39.08 -9.90
C ASN A 64 17.38 39.58 -8.83
N PRO A 65 17.84 40.01 -7.65
CA PRO A 65 16.96 40.41 -6.55
C PRO A 65 16.02 41.57 -6.91
N GLN A 66 16.39 42.42 -7.87
CA GLN A 66 15.57 43.51 -8.39
C GLN A 66 14.29 43.04 -9.12
N LEU A 67 14.26 41.79 -9.59
CA LEU A 67 13.09 41.20 -10.25
C LEU A 67 12.15 40.49 -9.25
N VAL A 68 12.58 40.34 -7.99
CA VAL A 68 11.81 39.65 -6.95
C VAL A 68 10.75 40.62 -6.41
N PRO A 69 9.45 40.31 -6.55
CA PRO A 69 8.40 41.14 -5.98
C PRO A 69 8.48 41.19 -4.45
N PRO A 70 8.06 42.28 -3.80
CA PRO A 70 8.16 42.43 -2.33
C PRO A 70 7.44 41.37 -1.50
N PHE A 71 6.44 40.69 -2.09
CA PHE A 71 5.67 39.64 -1.42
C PHE A 71 6.27 38.24 -1.60
N VAL A 72 7.32 38.08 -2.41
CA VAL A 72 7.99 36.79 -2.62
C VAL A 72 9.14 36.66 -1.62
N ASN A 73 9.07 35.63 -0.77
CA ASN A 73 10.16 35.25 0.10
C ASN A 73 11.02 34.17 -0.56
N VAL A 74 12.19 34.56 -1.08
CA VAL A 74 13.11 33.66 -1.80
C VAL A 74 13.69 32.58 -0.87
N GLU A 75 13.88 32.88 0.41
CA GLU A 75 14.40 31.91 1.36
C GLU A 75 13.36 30.85 1.73
N GLU A 76 12.08 31.22 1.82
CA GLU A 76 11.01 30.23 1.97
C GLU A 76 10.84 29.39 0.69
N LEU A 77 10.92 30.00 -0.50
CA LEU A 77 10.94 29.24 -1.77
C LEU A 77 12.08 28.20 -1.79
N ARG A 78 13.28 28.56 -1.31
CA ARG A 78 14.41 27.64 -1.20
C ARG A 78 14.11 26.49 -0.24
N LYS A 79 13.57 26.78 0.94
CA LYS A 79 13.22 25.76 1.94
C LYS A 79 12.17 24.80 1.42
N ASP A 80 11.09 25.32 0.83
CA ASP A 80 9.98 24.53 0.29
C ASP A 80 10.46 23.61 -0.84
N PHE A 81 11.27 24.15 -1.76
CA PHE A 81 11.83 23.35 -2.85
C PHE A 81 12.75 22.24 -2.34
N SER A 82 13.64 22.55 -1.40
CA SER A 82 14.57 21.57 -0.81
C SER A 82 13.80 20.47 -0.07
N LEU A 83 12.83 20.85 0.75
CA LEU A 83 11.96 19.90 1.46
C LEU A 83 11.19 18.99 0.50
N ALA A 84 10.67 19.54 -0.60
CA ALA A 84 9.97 18.75 -1.60
C ALA A 84 10.87 17.72 -2.29
N MET A 85 12.15 18.04 -2.52
CA MET A 85 13.13 17.09 -3.08
C MET A 85 13.51 16.01 -2.07
N ASP A 86 13.84 16.38 -0.83
CA ASP A 86 14.16 15.41 0.22
C ASP A 86 13.01 14.42 0.47
N LEU A 87 11.78 14.93 0.54
CA LEU A 87 10.59 14.09 0.71
C LEU A 87 10.32 13.21 -0.53
N ARG A 88 10.66 13.68 -1.74
CA ARG A 88 10.50 12.88 -2.95
C ARG A 88 11.42 11.66 -2.92
N ASP A 89 12.67 11.83 -2.49
CA ASP A 89 13.62 10.72 -2.38
C ASP A 89 13.18 9.69 -1.34
N ILE A 90 12.73 10.17 -0.16
CA ILE A 90 12.17 9.30 0.89
C ILE A 90 10.93 8.57 0.37
N LEU A 91 10.03 9.27 -0.32
CA LEU A 91 8.78 8.70 -0.82
C LEU A 91 9.02 7.56 -1.82
N ILE A 92 10.07 7.65 -2.66
CA ILE A 92 10.42 6.58 -3.60
C ILE A 92 10.76 5.30 -2.82
N MET A 93 11.60 5.39 -1.78
CA MET A 93 11.98 4.23 -0.97
C MET A 93 10.79 3.64 -0.21
N VAL A 94 9.95 4.49 0.37
CA VAL A 94 8.74 4.04 1.10
C VAL A 94 7.75 3.35 0.16
N LYS A 95 7.56 3.85 -1.06
CA LYS A 95 6.68 3.22 -2.05
C LYS A 95 7.16 1.83 -2.45
N GLN A 96 8.46 1.66 -2.69
CA GLN A 96 9.02 0.33 -3.01
C GLN A 96 8.82 -0.67 -1.87
N LEU A 97 8.97 -0.23 -0.62
CA LEU A 97 8.69 -1.07 0.54
C LEU A 97 7.20 -1.40 0.64
N TYR A 98 6.34 -0.40 0.46
CA TYR A 98 4.89 -0.57 0.45
C TYR A 98 4.45 -1.60 -0.60
N GLU A 99 4.91 -1.49 -1.84
CA GLU A 99 4.59 -2.42 -2.93
C GLU A 99 5.01 -3.85 -2.56
N LYS A 100 6.23 -4.04 -2.05
CA LYS A 100 6.70 -5.37 -1.59
C LYS A 100 5.83 -5.94 -0.47
N LEU A 101 5.46 -5.11 0.50
CA LEU A 101 4.61 -5.54 1.62
C LEU A 101 3.20 -5.92 1.13
N ASP A 102 2.61 -5.09 0.26
CA ASP A 102 1.26 -5.31 -0.30
C ASP A 102 1.22 -6.58 -1.16
N ASP A 103 2.16 -6.73 -2.10
CA ASP A 103 2.26 -7.90 -2.98
C ASP A 103 2.49 -9.19 -2.19
N THR A 104 3.40 -9.16 -1.20
CA THR A 104 3.68 -10.34 -0.36
C THR A 104 2.48 -10.70 0.52
N THR A 105 1.76 -9.71 1.04
CA THR A 105 0.53 -9.91 1.83
C THR A 105 -0.55 -10.55 0.98
N LEU A 106 -0.76 -10.06 -0.24
CA LEU A 106 -1.71 -10.62 -1.19
C LEU A 106 -1.36 -12.06 -1.56
N ALA A 107 -0.09 -12.32 -1.89
CA ALA A 107 0.40 -13.65 -2.25
C ALA A 107 0.22 -14.66 -1.10
N ALA A 108 0.71 -14.34 0.10
CA ALA A 108 0.59 -15.21 1.27
C ALA A 108 -0.88 -15.47 1.65
N GLY A 109 -1.72 -14.42 1.58
CA GLY A 109 -3.16 -14.55 1.81
C GLY A 109 -3.85 -15.45 0.77
N SER A 110 -3.45 -15.35 -0.49
CA SER A 110 -3.96 -16.20 -1.57
C SER A 110 -3.60 -17.68 -1.36
N GLU A 111 -2.35 -17.97 -0.99
CA GLU A 111 -1.89 -19.33 -0.69
C GLU A 111 -2.66 -19.95 0.49
N ALA A 112 -2.84 -19.18 1.57
CA ALA A 112 -3.63 -19.60 2.72
C ALA A 112 -5.09 -19.87 2.32
N TYR A 113 -5.68 -18.99 1.51
CA TYR A 113 -7.07 -19.13 1.08
C TYR A 113 -7.29 -20.32 0.14
N VAL A 114 -6.37 -20.58 -0.81
CA VAL A 114 -6.42 -21.77 -1.68
C VAL A 114 -6.32 -23.06 -0.86
N SER A 115 -5.46 -23.08 0.15
CA SER A 115 -5.32 -24.22 1.07
C SER A 115 -6.60 -24.44 1.87
N ALA A 116 -7.21 -23.36 2.39
CA ALA A 116 -8.49 -23.43 3.09
C ALA A 116 -9.64 -23.93 2.21
N LEU A 117 -9.70 -23.50 0.93
CA LEU A 117 -10.68 -23.99 -0.03
C LEU A 117 -10.51 -25.48 -0.34
N SER A 118 -9.26 -25.94 -0.45
CA SER A 118 -8.95 -27.35 -0.68
C SER A 118 -9.44 -28.22 0.48
N PHE A 119 -9.19 -27.78 1.71
CA PHE A 119 -9.72 -28.44 2.91
C PHE A 119 -11.25 -28.45 2.94
N TYR A 120 -11.90 -27.31 2.69
CA TYR A 120 -13.36 -27.21 2.67
C TYR A 120 -13.99 -28.14 1.63
N ASN A 121 -13.43 -28.20 0.41
CA ASN A 121 -13.92 -29.09 -0.64
C ASN A 121 -13.74 -30.57 -0.28
N SER A 122 -12.62 -30.92 0.36
CA SER A 122 -12.39 -32.27 0.87
C SER A 122 -13.43 -32.65 1.94
N ALA A 123 -13.69 -31.75 2.91
CA ALA A 123 -14.72 -31.94 3.92
C ALA A 123 -16.12 -32.09 3.32
N LYS A 124 -16.46 -31.31 2.29
CA LYS A 124 -17.73 -31.47 1.53
C LYS A 124 -17.84 -32.83 0.86
N ASN A 125 -16.76 -33.33 0.27
CA ASN A 125 -16.76 -34.64 -0.38
C ASN A 125 -16.92 -35.77 0.66
N ALA A 126 -16.23 -35.66 1.79
CA ALA A 126 -16.36 -36.61 2.90
C ALA A 126 -17.78 -36.61 3.51
N SER A 127 -18.40 -35.44 3.66
CA SER A 127 -19.81 -35.29 4.07
C SER A 127 -20.76 -35.99 3.12
N LYS A 128 -20.59 -35.84 1.79
CA LYS A 128 -21.37 -36.59 0.78
C LYS A 128 -21.19 -38.10 0.88
N MET A 129 -20.05 -38.57 1.40
CA MET A 129 -19.76 -39.98 1.63
C MET A 129 -20.22 -40.45 3.02
N ASN A 130 -20.93 -39.62 3.78
CA ASN A 130 -21.40 -39.88 5.16
C ASN A 130 -20.26 -40.17 6.16
N VAL A 131 -19.09 -39.54 5.98
CA VAL A 131 -18.01 -39.63 6.97
C VAL A 131 -18.46 -38.91 8.26
N PRO A 132 -18.42 -39.57 9.44
CA PRO A 132 -18.88 -38.94 10.68
C PRO A 132 -18.14 -37.64 11.03
N GLY A 133 -18.88 -36.65 11.52
CA GLY A 133 -18.32 -35.37 12.00
C GLY A 133 -18.05 -34.32 10.92
N THR A 134 -18.14 -34.65 9.62
CA THR A 134 -17.86 -33.69 8.55
C THR A 134 -18.98 -32.69 8.28
N ASP A 135 -20.23 -33.02 8.61
CA ASP A 135 -21.38 -32.13 8.39
C ASP A 135 -21.28 -30.85 9.23
N ALA A 136 -20.84 -30.96 10.48
CA ALA A 136 -20.62 -29.82 11.36
C ALA A 136 -19.54 -28.87 10.79
N VAL A 137 -18.44 -29.44 10.28
CA VAL A 137 -17.34 -28.67 9.65
C VAL A 137 -17.81 -27.96 8.39
N VAL A 138 -18.54 -28.66 7.51
CA VAL A 138 -19.09 -28.08 6.28
C VAL A 138 -20.08 -26.96 6.60
N ASN A 139 -20.99 -27.18 7.55
CA ASN A 139 -21.97 -26.19 7.95
C ASN A 139 -21.31 -24.91 8.46
N GLU A 140 -20.27 -25.02 9.30
CA GLU A 140 -19.54 -23.86 9.81
C GLU A 140 -18.87 -23.08 8.67
N LEU A 141 -18.10 -23.76 7.82
CA LEU A 141 -17.37 -23.12 6.73
C LEU A 141 -18.28 -22.61 5.60
N SER A 142 -19.46 -23.20 5.43
CA SER A 142 -20.43 -22.80 4.41
C SER A 142 -21.02 -21.41 4.65
N LYS A 143 -21.02 -20.92 5.89
CA LYS A 143 -21.51 -19.57 6.26
C LYS A 143 -20.86 -18.47 5.43
N ARG A 144 -19.58 -18.66 5.05
CA ARG A 144 -18.85 -17.75 4.17
C ARG A 144 -19.52 -17.53 2.80
N PHE A 145 -20.19 -18.56 2.27
CA PHE A 145 -20.74 -18.57 0.92
C PHE A 145 -22.23 -18.22 0.88
N VAL A 146 -22.84 -17.90 2.03
CA VAL A 146 -24.25 -17.49 2.10
C VAL A 146 -24.41 -16.15 1.38
N GLY A 147 -25.30 -16.10 0.39
CA GLY A 147 -25.52 -14.92 -0.46
C GLY A 147 -24.65 -14.84 -1.72
N GLN A 148 -23.62 -15.69 -1.85
CA GLN A 148 -22.97 -15.92 -3.13
C GLN A 148 -23.86 -16.88 -3.93
N GLY A 149 -24.73 -16.34 -4.79
CA GLY A 149 -25.65 -17.14 -5.60
C GLY A 149 -24.94 -18.29 -6.31
N LYS A 150 -25.61 -19.45 -6.46
CA LYS A 150 -25.12 -20.55 -7.27
C LYS A 150 -24.79 -20.03 -8.67
N SER A 151 -23.52 -20.00 -9.04
CA SER A 151 -23.15 -19.81 -10.44
C SER A 151 -23.86 -20.90 -11.27
N PRO A 152 -24.55 -20.56 -12.37
CA PRO A 152 -25.19 -21.55 -13.21
C PRO A 152 -24.12 -22.53 -13.68
N GLN A 153 -24.34 -23.83 -13.49
CA GLN A 153 -23.49 -24.84 -14.11
C GLN A 153 -23.61 -24.69 -15.64
N PRO A 154 -22.50 -24.66 -16.41
CA PRO A 154 -22.58 -24.75 -17.85
C PRO A 154 -23.19 -26.10 -18.21
N ASN A 155 -24.22 -26.09 -19.07
CA ASN A 155 -24.80 -27.31 -19.62
C ASN A 155 -23.70 -28.15 -20.30
N PRO A 156 -23.65 -29.48 -20.11
CA PRO A 156 -22.83 -30.35 -20.93
C PRO A 156 -23.33 -30.27 -22.38
N GLN A 157 -22.40 -30.08 -23.32
CA GLN A 157 -22.62 -30.29 -24.76
C GLN A 157 -22.78 -31.78 -25.05
#